data_AF-A0A679I3Z9-F1
#
_entry.id   AF-A0A679I3Z9-F1
#
_cell.length_a   1.000
_cell.length_b   1.000
_cell.length_c   1.000
_cell.angle_alpha   90.00
_cell.angle_beta   90.00
_cell.angle_gamma   90.00
#
_symmetry.space_group_name_H-M   'P 1'
#
loop_
_entity.id
_entity.type
_entity.pdbx_description
1 polymer ?
#
loop_
_entity_poly.entity_id
_entity_poly.type
_entity_poly.pdbx_seq_one_letter_code
_entity_poly.pdbx_strand_id
1 'polypeptide(L)'
;MFSFSLQNADRGVAWPSMAKTVQYHYYTIRSLPWQLVSTHQWKPHIVITWQDDGRTHTREFSPAVTYQSEEEADVHSVTYGQRVVDGKVRGQSLT
;
A
#
# COMPACT_ATOMS: atom_id res chain seq x y z
N MET A 1 -17.34 3.31 -17.79
CA MET A 1 -15.99 3.78 -17.43
C MET A 1 -16.13 4.47 -16.08
N PHE A 2 -15.91 3.75 -14.98
CA PHE A 2 -16.21 4.28 -13.65
C PHE A 2 -15.04 5.15 -13.15
N SER A 3 -15.12 6.46 -13.38
CA SER A 3 -14.35 7.45 -12.64
C SER A 3 -14.96 7.59 -11.25
N PHE A 4 -14.26 7.10 -10.23
CA PHE A 4 -14.58 7.47 -8.85
C PHE A 4 -13.93 8.83 -8.56
N SER A 5 -14.74 9.89 -8.68
CA SER A 5 -14.46 11.18 -8.05
C SER A 5 -14.84 11.06 -6.57
N LEU A 6 -13.87 11.15 -5.67
CA LEU A 6 -14.11 11.24 -4.23
C LEU A 6 -13.81 12.67 -3.76
N GLN A 7 -14.87 13.47 -3.69
CA GLN A 7 -14.91 14.67 -2.87
C GLN A 7 -15.27 14.28 -1.44
N ASN A 8 -14.44 14.64 -0.45
CA ASN A 8 -14.82 15.34 0.80
C ASN A 8 -13.83 15.14 1.97
N ALA A 9 -13.42 16.29 2.51
CA ALA A 9 -13.37 16.69 3.93
C ALA A 9 -12.68 15.81 5.00
N ASP A 10 -11.58 16.38 5.51
CA ASP A 10 -11.28 16.61 6.94
C ASP A 10 -11.38 15.42 7.93
N ARG A 11 -10.31 14.63 7.99
CA ARG A 11 -9.84 13.92 9.19
C ARG A 11 -8.33 13.73 9.12
N GLY A 12 -7.53 14.73 9.51
CA GLY A 12 -6.14 14.61 10.03
C GLY A 12 -5.11 13.68 9.34
N VAL A 13 -5.42 13.09 8.19
CA VAL A 13 -4.58 12.19 7.42
C VAL A 13 -4.24 12.98 6.18
N ALA A 14 -3.04 13.56 6.15
CA ALA A 14 -2.48 14.04 4.91
C ALA A 14 -2.42 12.84 3.96
N TRP A 15 -3.22 12.88 2.90
CA TRP A 15 -3.15 11.87 1.86
C TRP A 15 -1.75 11.89 1.27
N PRO A 16 -1.12 10.73 1.05
CA PRO A 16 0.14 10.72 0.34
C PRO A 16 -0.01 11.39 -1.03
N SER A 17 0.85 12.37 -1.29
CA SER A 17 1.04 12.96 -2.61
C SER A 17 1.51 11.91 -3.64
N MET A 18 2.13 10.83 -3.17
CA MET A 18 2.62 9.68 -3.94
C MET A 18 1.97 8.39 -3.47
N ALA A 19 0.97 7.93 -4.23
CA ALA A 19 0.30 6.65 -4.04
C ALA A 19 0.34 5.83 -5.33
N LYS A 20 1.38 5.01 -5.51
CA LYS A 20 1.50 4.17 -6.71
C LYS A 20 0.55 2.98 -6.65
N THR A 21 -0.08 2.68 -7.79
CA THR A 21 -0.80 1.43 -8.01
C THR A 21 -0.12 0.65 -9.11
N VAL A 22 0.22 -0.61 -8.84
CA VAL A 22 0.95 -1.50 -9.76
C VAL A 22 0.18 -2.81 -9.88
N GLN A 23 -0.04 -3.25 -11.12
CA GLN A 23 -0.46 -4.64 -11.36
C GLN A 23 0.78 -5.55 -11.34
N TYR A 24 0.70 -6.62 -10.57
CA TYR A 24 1.75 -7.61 -10.43
C TYR A 24 1.12 -9.00 -10.46
N HIS A 25 1.30 -9.72 -11.58
CA HIS A 25 0.57 -10.95 -11.89
C HIS A 25 -0.96 -10.72 -11.84
N TYR A 26 -1.68 -11.48 -11.01
CA TYR A 26 -3.13 -11.35 -10.80
C TYR A 26 -3.48 -10.44 -9.59
N TYR A 27 -2.48 -9.77 -9.03
CA TYR A 27 -2.60 -8.91 -7.86
C TYR A 27 -2.51 -7.44 -8.27
N THR A 28 -3.28 -6.60 -7.59
CA THR A 28 -3.13 -5.14 -7.61
C THR A 28 -2.48 -4.72 -6.31
N ILE A 29 -1.29 -4.13 -6.38
CA ILE A 29 -0.55 -3.60 -5.24
C ILE A 29 -0.72 -2.09 -5.25
N ARG A 30 -1.27 -1.53 -4.18
CA ARG A 30 -1.40 -0.10 -3.97
C ARG A 30 -0.53 0.32 -2.79
N SER A 31 0.33 1.27 -3.05
CA SER A 31 1.15 1.97 -2.06
C SER A 31 0.37 3.19 -1.55
N LEU A 32 0.32 3.35 -0.23
CA LEU A 32 -0.40 4.41 0.46
C LEU A 32 0.42 4.88 1.68
N PRO A 33 1.65 5.40 1.49
CA PRO A 33 2.52 5.73 2.61
C PRO A 33 1.86 6.75 3.56
N TRP A 34 2.10 6.61 4.85
CA TRP A 34 1.55 7.51 5.87
C TRP A 34 2.66 8.25 6.59
N GLN A 35 2.50 9.56 6.79
CA GLN A 35 3.43 10.31 7.61
C GLN A 35 3.12 10.11 9.10
N LEU A 36 4.14 9.76 9.87
CA LEU A 36 4.09 9.71 11.32
C LEU A 36 4.34 11.12 11.87
N VAL A 37 3.32 11.72 12.49
CA VAL A 37 3.38 13.09 13.02
C VAL A 37 4.48 13.26 14.06
N SER A 38 4.74 12.26 14.90
CA SER A 38 5.71 12.34 15.99
C SER A 38 7.16 12.41 15.54
N THR A 39 7.50 11.79 14.40
CA THR A 39 8.88 11.70 13.91
C THR A 39 9.08 12.37 12.56
N HIS A 40 8.01 12.86 11.94
CA HIS A 40 7.97 13.34 10.55
C HIS A 40 8.44 12.33 9.49
N GLN A 41 8.61 11.06 9.87
CA GLN A 41 9.00 9.98 8.98
C GLN A 41 7.79 9.37 8.27
N TRP A 42 8.04 8.65 7.19
CA TRP A 42 7.03 7.99 6.38
C TRP A 42 7.03 6.49 6.60
N LYS A 43 5.86 5.95 6.94
CA LYS A 43 5.66 4.52 7.11
C LYS A 43 5.03 3.93 5.84
N PRO A 44 5.57 2.83 5.29
CA PRO A 44 4.94 2.10 4.21
C PRO A 44 3.59 1.53 4.67
N HIS A 45 2.58 1.73 3.84
CA HIS A 45 1.31 1.02 3.96
C HIS A 45 0.92 0.52 2.58
N ILE A 46 0.69 -0.79 2.50
CA ILE A 46 0.50 -1.52 1.25
C ILE A 46 -0.86 -2.19 1.30
N VAL A 47 -1.66 -1.99 0.26
CA VAL A 47 -2.92 -2.71 0.06
C VAL A 47 -2.76 -3.62 -1.15
N ILE A 48 -2.96 -4.92 -0.96
CA ILE A 48 -2.92 -5.91 -2.03
C ILE A 48 -4.33 -6.43 -2.26
N THR A 49 -4.81 -6.32 -3.48
CA THR A 49 -6.13 -6.80 -3.89
C THR A 49 -5.98 -7.86 -4.98
N TRP A 50 -6.75 -8.93 -4.92
CA TRP A 50 -6.80 -9.96 -5.97
C TRP A 50 -8.20 -10.55 -6.09
N GLN A 51 -8.46 -11.27 -7.18
CA GLN A 51 -9.69 -12.03 -7.37
C GLN A 51 -9.41 -13.51 -7.18
N ASP A 52 -10.26 -14.20 -6.45
CA ASP A 52 -10.26 -15.67 -6.33
C ASP A 52 -11.72 -16.16 -6.31
N ASP A 53 -12.04 -17.15 -7.13
CA ASP A 53 -13.41 -17.69 -7.31
C ASP A 53 -14.51 -16.62 -7.45
N GLY A 54 -14.25 -15.58 -8.25
CA GLY A 54 -15.18 -14.45 -8.45
C GLY A 54 -15.34 -13.51 -7.26
N ARG A 55 -14.56 -13.71 -6.18
CA ARG A 55 -14.54 -12.86 -4.98
C ARG A 55 -13.30 -11.97 -4.99
N THR A 56 -13.52 -10.72 -4.61
CA THR A 56 -12.42 -9.77 -4.41
C THR A 56 -11.87 -9.90 -3.00
N HIS A 57 -10.60 -10.27 -2.89
CA HIS A 57 -9.85 -10.31 -1.65
C HIS A 57 -8.99 -9.06 -1.52
N THR A 58 -8.87 -8.53 -0.32
CA THR A 58 -8.00 -7.40 0.00
C THR A 58 -7.26 -7.67 1.29
N ARG A 59 -5.95 -7.39 1.31
CA ARG A 59 -5.11 -7.51 2.49
C ARG A 59 -4.16 -6.34 2.60
N GLU A 60 -3.97 -5.87 3.82
CA GLU A 60 -3.12 -4.73 4.14
C GLU A 60 -1.84 -5.17 4.83
N PHE A 61 -0.74 -4.49 4.52
CA PHE A 61 0.56 -4.71 5.12
C PHE A 61 1.18 -3.39 5.53
N SER A 62 1.84 -3.38 6.67
CA SER A 62 2.53 -2.19 7.19
C SER A 62 3.81 -2.62 7.90
N PRO A 63 4.92 -2.79 7.17
CA PRO A 63 6.19 -3.15 7.78
C PRO A 63 6.60 -2.09 8.83
N ALA A 64 7.36 -2.51 9.83
CA ALA A 64 7.74 -1.64 10.95
C ALA A 64 8.78 -0.57 10.58
N VAL A 65 9.42 -0.70 9.42
CA VAL A 65 10.41 0.26 8.91
C VAL A 65 9.77 1.60 8.57
N THR A 66 10.52 2.69 8.74
CA THR A 66 10.15 4.05 8.35
C THR A 66 11.21 4.65 7.45
N TYR A 67 10.82 5.64 6.65
CA TYR A 67 11.66 6.34 5.68
C TYR A 67 11.65 7.84 5.91
N GLN A 68 12.65 8.54 5.37
CA GLN A 68 12.74 10.00 5.54
C GLN A 68 11.85 10.74 4.55
N SER A 69 11.55 10.14 3.40
CA SER A 69 10.66 10.72 2.40
C SER A 69 9.47 9.84 2.08
N GLU A 70 8.43 10.50 1.59
CA GLU A 70 7.24 9.84 1.07
C GLU A 70 7.56 8.95 -0.13
N GLU A 71 8.41 9.44 -1.04
CA GLU A 71 8.82 8.71 -2.24
C GLU A 71 9.56 7.41 -1.92
N GLU A 72 10.47 7.43 -0.94
CA GLU A 72 11.15 6.23 -0.47
C GLU A 72 10.13 5.23 0.09
N ALA A 73 9.23 5.68 0.96
CA ALA A 73 8.20 4.82 1.52
C ALA A 73 7.28 4.24 0.42
N ASP A 74 6.99 4.99 -0.64
CA ASP A 74 6.18 4.56 -1.77
C ASP A 74 6.89 3.49 -2.63
N VAL A 75 8.14 3.73 -3.03
CA VAL A 75 8.94 2.77 -3.80
C VAL A 75 9.11 1.47 -3.01
N HIS A 76 9.45 1.58 -1.72
CA HIS A 76 9.64 0.42 -0.87
C HIS A 76 8.33 -0.32 -0.56
N SER A 77 7.18 0.38 -0.54
CA SER A 77 5.85 -0.25 -0.43
C SER A 77 5.57 -1.19 -1.60
N VAL A 78 5.82 -0.73 -2.83
CA VAL A 78 5.61 -1.56 -4.03
C VAL A 78 6.52 -2.79 -4.00
N THR A 79 7.82 -2.60 -3.73
CA THR A 79 8.78 -3.72 -3.65
C THR A 79 8.41 -4.70 -2.54
N TYR A 80 7.96 -4.21 -1.38
CA TYR A 80 7.50 -5.07 -0.29
C TYR A 80 6.27 -5.88 -0.71
N GLY A 81 5.28 -5.24 -1.35
CA GLY A 81 4.08 -5.91 -1.85
C GLY A 81 4.40 -7.05 -2.84
N GLN A 82 5.33 -6.82 -3.78
CA GLN A 82 5.80 -7.85 -4.71
C GLN A 82 6.43 -9.03 -3.97
N ARG A 83 7.25 -8.75 -2.95
CA ARG A 83 7.86 -9.81 -2.11
C ARG A 83 6.82 -10.59 -1.31
N VAL A 84 5.74 -9.97 -0.86
CA VAL A 84 4.63 -10.66 -0.19
C VAL A 84 3.92 -11.60 -1.17
N VAL A 85 3.60 -11.12 -2.37
CA VAL A 85 3.00 -11.93 -3.44
C VAL A 85 3.89 -13.14 -3.77
N ASP A 86 5.20 -12.94 -3.84
CA ASP A 86 6.19 -14.00 -4.10
C ASP A 86 6.38 -14.97 -2.92
N GLY A 87 5.73 -14.77 -1.77
CA GLY A 87 5.93 -15.58 -0.56
C GLY A 87 7.33 -15.40 0.07
N LYS A 88 8.04 -14.31 -0.25
CA LYS A 88 9.42 -14.01 0.20
C LYS A 88 9.47 -13.22 1.52
N VAL A 89 8.34 -13.04 2.19
CA VAL A 89 8.23 -12.35 3.48
C VAL A 89 7.76 -13.36 4.53
N ARG A 90 8.66 -13.73 5.44
CA ARG A 90 8.35 -14.69 6.50
C ARG A 90 7.21 -14.18 7.39
N GLY A 91 6.24 -15.04 7.68
CA GLY A 91 5.09 -14.72 8.53
C GLY A 91 4.03 -13.86 7.85
N GLN A 92 4.16 -13.57 6.55
CA GLN A 92 3.15 -12.87 5.76
C GLN A 92 2.73 -13.78 4.59
N SER A 93 1.43 -13.92 4.39
CA SER A 93 0.83 -14.68 3.30
C SER A 93 -0.36 -13.89 2.73
N LEU A 94 -0.87 -14.31 1.57
CA LEU A 94 -2.16 -13.83 1.05
C LEU A 94 -3.29 -14.85 1.28
N THR A 95 -2.93 -16.06 1.70
CA THR A 95 -3.84 -17.11 2.22
C THR A 95 -4.30 -16.86 3.64
#